data_AF-A0AAD5NQI0-F1
#
_entry.id   AF-A0AAD5NQI0-F1
#
_cell.length_a   1.000
_cell.length_b   1.000
_cell.length_c   1.000
_cell.angle_alpha   90.00
_cell.angle_beta   90.00
_cell.angle_gamma   90.00
#
_symmetry.space_group_name_H-M   'P 1'
#
loop_
_entity.id
_entity.type
_entity.pdbx_description
1 polymer ?
#
loop_
_entity_poly.entity_id
_entity_poly.type
_entity_poly.pdbx_seq_one_letter_code
_entity_poly.pdbx_strand_id
1 'polypeptide(L)'
;MVLKGYRFTDVGKRSFGFSKMGLHTSKFRVVVVEFDTSFDLEYGDLNGNHVGIDVDSLLSVKFCNISSKNIFLNSVKKLVSWIDDDASAKRLEVRLCY
;
A
#
# COMPACT_ATOMS: atom_id res chain seq x y z
N MET A 1 2.37 12.31 6.22
CA MET A 1 3.35 11.26 6.58
C MET A 1 4.03 10.78 5.31
N VAL A 2 5.33 10.45 5.33
CA VAL A 2 6.05 9.92 4.16
C VAL A 2 6.47 8.48 4.44
N LEU A 3 5.87 7.52 3.73
CA LEU A 3 6.36 6.15 3.64
C LEU A 3 7.52 6.15 2.63
N LYS A 4 8.76 6.09 3.11
CA LYS A 4 9.94 6.05 2.23
C LYS A 4 10.18 4.63 1.70
N GLY A 5 9.85 4.44 0.43
CA GLY A 5 10.54 3.62 -0.56
C GLY A 5 10.69 2.12 -0.29
N TYR A 6 9.97 1.32 -1.07
CA TYR A 6 10.32 -0.08 -1.33
C TYR A 6 11.18 -0.19 -2.59
N ARG A 7 12.28 -0.97 -2.54
CA ARG A 7 13.24 -1.11 -3.65
C ARG A 7 12.86 -2.32 -4.51
N PHE A 8 12.30 -2.08 -5.70
CA PHE A 8 11.96 -3.14 -6.65
C PHE A 8 13.22 -3.68 -7.34
N THR A 9 13.83 -4.75 -6.81
CA THR A 9 14.92 -5.45 -7.51
C THR A 9 14.46 -6.57 -8.43
N ASP A 10 13.20 -7.03 -8.37
CA ASP A 10 12.74 -8.24 -9.10
C ASP A 10 11.51 -8.09 -10.01
N VAL A 11 10.89 -6.90 -10.11
CA VAL A 11 9.65 -6.75 -10.89
C VAL A 11 9.96 -6.18 -12.27
N GLY A 12 10.06 -7.07 -13.25
CA GLY A 12 10.28 -6.73 -14.65
C GLY A 12 9.17 -5.84 -15.23
N LYS A 13 9.57 -4.86 -16.04
CA LYS A 13 8.76 -3.83 -16.72
C LYS A 13 7.42 -4.33 -17.30
N ARG A 14 6.29 -4.26 -16.57
CA ARG A 14 4.92 -4.41 -17.12
C ARG A 14 3.88 -3.58 -16.33
N SER A 15 2.76 -3.29 -17.02
CA SER A 15 1.77 -2.23 -16.83
C SER A 15 0.87 -2.29 -15.58
N PHE A 16 0.39 -1.11 -15.16
CA PHE A 16 -0.56 -0.84 -14.08
C PHE A 16 -2.03 -0.85 -14.54
N GLY A 17 -2.94 -1.45 -13.76
CA GLY A 17 -4.39 -1.38 -13.97
C GLY A 17 -5.16 -2.20 -12.92
N PHE A 18 -6.24 -1.63 -12.37
CA PHE A 18 -7.09 -2.26 -11.35
C PHE A 18 -7.92 -3.41 -11.94
N SER A 19 -7.61 -4.65 -11.57
CA SER A 19 -8.48 -5.81 -11.79
C SER A 19 -9.04 -6.30 -10.45
N LYS A 20 -10.33 -6.62 -10.46
CA LYS A 20 -11.16 -7.18 -9.38
C LYS A 20 -10.36 -8.08 -8.43
N MET A 21 -10.22 -7.64 -7.18
CA MET A 21 -9.34 -8.23 -6.15
C MET A 21 -9.84 -9.62 -5.73
N GLY A 22 -9.34 -10.64 -6.42
CA GLY A 22 -9.29 -12.02 -5.98
C GLY A 22 -7.88 -12.50 -6.29
N LEU A 23 -6.94 -12.25 -5.37
CA LEU A 23 -5.50 -12.39 -5.57
C LEU A 23 -5.04 -13.84 -5.84
N HIS A 24 -5.96 -14.80 -5.84
CA HIS A 24 -5.64 -16.22 -5.90
C HIS A 24 -5.52 -16.82 -7.32
N THR A 25 -5.68 -16.06 -8.42
CA THR A 25 -5.71 -16.70 -9.78
C THR A 25 -5.13 -15.92 -10.96
N SER A 26 -4.60 -14.71 -10.82
CA SER A 26 -4.18 -13.93 -11.99
C SER A 26 -2.68 -14.09 -12.31
N LYS A 27 -2.33 -14.34 -13.58
CA LYS A 27 -0.95 -14.40 -14.10
C LYS A 27 -0.22 -13.04 -14.12
N PHE A 28 -0.73 -12.05 -13.39
CA PHE A 28 -0.23 -10.69 -13.39
C PHE A 28 0.50 -10.40 -12.09
N ARG A 29 1.65 -9.75 -12.20
CA ARG A 29 2.32 -9.17 -11.05
C ARG A 29 1.72 -7.81 -10.77
N VAL A 30 1.27 -7.58 -9.54
CA VAL A 30 0.56 -6.40 -9.10
C VAL A 30 1.28 -5.76 -7.91
N VAL A 31 1.31 -4.44 -7.92
CA VAL A 31 1.71 -3.64 -6.76
C VAL A 31 0.48 -2.85 -6.33
N VAL A 32 0.11 -2.95 -5.06
CA VAL A 32 -1.07 -2.26 -4.50
C VAL A 32 -0.61 -1.33 -3.39
N VAL A 33 -1.26 -0.17 -3.29
CA VAL A 33 -1.20 0.67 -2.09
C VAL A 33 -2.55 0.50 -1.39
N GLU A 34 -2.52 -0.11 -0.22
CA GLU A 34 -3.72 -0.36 0.57
C GLU A 34 -3.92 0.69 1.66
N PHE A 35 -5.18 1.02 1.92
CA PHE A 35 -5.62 1.88 3.01
C PHE A 35 -6.55 1.04 3.88
N ASP A 36 -5.96 0.29 4.82
CA ASP A 36 -6.67 -0.76 5.51
C ASP A 36 -7.30 -0.27 6.84
N THR A 37 -8.60 -0.51 6.94
CA THR A 37 -9.44 -0.23 8.11
C THR A 37 -9.84 -1.47 8.89
N SER A 38 -9.44 -2.64 8.40
CA SER A 38 -9.68 -3.96 8.98
C SER A 38 -8.40 -4.48 9.62
N PHE A 39 -8.56 -5.35 10.62
CA PHE A 39 -7.43 -6.01 11.26
C PHE A 39 -7.53 -7.51 11.02
N ASP A 40 -6.69 -8.00 10.13
CA ASP A 40 -6.62 -9.38 9.69
C ASP A 40 -5.25 -9.99 10.04
N LEU A 41 -5.20 -10.69 11.18
CA LEU A 41 -3.96 -11.29 11.69
C LEU A 41 -3.31 -12.28 10.68
N GLU A 42 -4.13 -12.93 9.86
CA GLU A 42 -3.68 -13.85 8.79
C GLU A 42 -2.81 -13.16 7.74
N TYR A 43 -3.04 -11.87 7.49
CA TYR A 43 -2.30 -11.06 6.51
C TYR A 43 -1.21 -10.20 7.15
N GLY A 44 -0.92 -10.41 8.44
CA GLY A 44 0.20 -9.77 9.13
C GLY A 44 -0.06 -8.31 9.50
N ASP A 45 -1.33 -7.89 9.53
CA ASP A 45 -1.72 -6.54 9.92
C ASP A 45 -1.18 -6.18 11.29
N LEU A 46 -0.77 -4.92 11.44
CA LEU A 46 -0.41 -4.38 12.74
C LEU A 46 -1.64 -3.92 13.54
N ASN A 47 -2.64 -3.38 12.84
CA ASN A 47 -3.92 -2.91 13.36
C ASN A 47 -4.86 -2.52 12.20
N GLY A 48 -6.13 -2.24 12.48
CA GLY A 48 -7.10 -1.78 11.48
C GLY A 48 -7.08 -0.29 11.16
N ASN A 49 -5.90 0.32 11.11
CA ASN A 49 -5.70 1.70 10.67
C ASN A 49 -4.26 1.88 10.18
N HIS A 50 -3.94 1.26 9.05
CA HIS A 50 -2.61 1.29 8.46
C HIS A 50 -2.66 1.55 6.95
N VAL A 51 -1.53 2.03 6.42
CA VAL A 51 -1.32 2.15 4.98
C VAL A 51 -0.20 1.20 4.58
N GLY A 52 -0.47 0.36 3.59
CA GLY A 52 0.39 -0.73 3.16
C GLY A 52 0.82 -0.63 1.70
N ILE A 53 1.86 -1.39 1.36
CA ILE A 53 2.35 -1.60 0.00
C ILE A 53 2.45 -3.11 -0.17
N ASP A 54 1.68 -3.64 -1.10
CA ASP A 54 1.58 -5.06 -1.39
C ASP A 54 2.25 -5.40 -2.70
N VAL A 55 2.87 -6.56 -2.75
CA VAL A 55 3.47 -7.10 -3.98
C VAL A 55 3.05 -8.55 -4.11
N ASP A 56 2.14 -8.83 -5.04
CA ASP A 56 1.62 -10.16 -5.36
C ASP A 56 1.02 -10.95 -4.18
N SER A 57 0.77 -10.30 -3.04
CA SER A 57 0.28 -10.88 -1.79
C SER A 57 -0.50 -9.84 -0.99
N LEU A 58 -1.44 -10.26 -0.15
CA LEU A 58 -2.09 -9.38 0.84
C LEU A 58 -1.20 -9.09 2.05
N LEU A 59 -0.05 -9.76 2.16
CA LEU A 59 0.95 -9.44 3.17
C LEU A 59 1.79 -8.25 2.70
N SER A 60 1.53 -7.10 3.30
CA SER A 60 2.22 -5.84 3.05
C SER A 60 3.74 -5.95 3.20
N VAL A 61 4.50 -5.63 2.14
CA VAL A 61 5.98 -5.59 2.18
C VAL A 61 6.51 -4.37 2.93
N LYS A 62 5.71 -3.30 2.97
CA LYS A 62 5.93 -2.10 3.79
C LYS A 62 4.59 -1.54 4.23
N PHE A 63 4.47 -1.27 5.51
CA PHE A 63 3.29 -0.63 6.08
C PHE A 63 3.66 0.49 7.04
N CYS A 64 2.70 1.34 7.35
CA CYS A 64 2.80 2.29 8.44
C CYS A 64 1.51 2.39 9.23
N ASN A 65 1.63 2.28 10.55
CA ASN A 65 0.57 2.59 11.49
C ASN A 65 0.32 4.10 11.51
N ILE A 66 -0.77 4.53 10.88
CA ILE A 66 -1.11 5.95 10.76
C ILE A 66 -1.83 6.51 11.99
N SER A 67 -2.30 5.64 12.90
CA SER A 67 -2.74 6.07 14.23
C SER A 67 -1.61 6.81 14.97
N SER A 68 -0.36 6.42 14.76
CA SER A 68 0.82 7.10 15.32
C SER A 68 1.01 8.54 14.82
N LYS A 69 0.29 8.92 13.76
CA LYS A 69 0.29 10.25 13.15
C LYS A 69 -1.02 11.01 13.37
N ASN A 70 -1.91 10.49 14.22
CA ASN A 70 -3.22 11.08 14.50
C ASN A 70 -4.12 11.20 13.24
N ILE A 71 -3.95 10.24 12.31
CA ILE A 71 -4.78 10.09 11.11
C ILE A 71 -5.58 8.79 11.23
N PHE A 72 -6.88 8.89 10.96
CA PHE A 72 -7.81 7.75 11.01
C PHE A 72 -8.53 7.60 9.68
N LEU A 73 -8.32 6.47 8.99
CA LEU A 73 -8.89 6.20 7.67
C LEU A 73 -10.42 6.10 7.70
N ASN A 74 -10.95 5.56 8.78
CA ASN A 74 -12.39 5.41 8.99
C ASN A 74 -13.06 6.67 9.59
N SER A 75 -12.36 7.82 9.58
CA SER A 75 -12.97 9.07 10.01
C SER A 75 -13.89 9.65 8.94
N VAL A 76 -14.80 10.53 9.37
CA VAL A 76 -15.66 11.31 8.45
C VAL A 76 -14.89 12.40 7.69
N LYS A 77 -13.60 12.58 7.99
CA LYS A 77 -12.79 13.63 7.36
C LYS A 77 -12.34 13.16 5.98
N LYS A 78 -12.37 14.09 5.02
CA LYS A 78 -11.73 13.85 3.73
C LYS A 78 -10.23 13.64 3.95
N LEU A 79 -9.66 12.73 3.19
CA LEU A 79 -8.23 12.47 3.12
C LEU A 79 -7.75 12.69 1.69
N VAL A 80 -6.50 13.10 1.55
CA VAL A 80 -5.82 13.23 0.26
C VAL A 80 -4.55 12.38 0.30
N SER A 81 -4.38 11.56 -0.73
CA SER A 81 -3.19 10.74 -0.92
C SER A 81 -2.47 11.08 -2.22
N TRP A 82 -1.15 10.92 -2.19
CA TRP A 82 -0.29 10.94 -3.36
C TRP A 82 0.50 9.64 -3.40
N ILE A 83 0.59 9.07 -4.60
CA ILE A 83 1.36 7.87 -4.89
C ILE A 83 2.31 8.23 -6.02
N ASP A 84 3.60 8.33 -5.69
CA ASP A 84 4.63 8.75 -6.63
C ASP A 84 5.61 7.60 -6.88
N ASP A 85 5.80 7.24 -8.15
CA ASP A 85 6.83 6.29 -8.57
C ASP A 85 8.02 7.03 -9.19
N ASP A 86 9.19 6.81 -8.62
CA ASP A 86 10.48 7.20 -9.17
C ASP A 86 11.22 5.94 -9.59
N ALA A 87 10.97 5.52 -10.83
CA ALA A 87 11.59 4.32 -11.40
C ALA A 87 13.12 4.38 -11.43
N SER A 88 13.70 5.58 -11.56
CA SER A 88 15.16 5.77 -11.58
C SER A 88 15.78 5.47 -10.22
N ALA A 89 15.13 5.94 -9.15
CA ALA A 89 15.51 5.66 -7.77
C ALA A 89 14.98 4.31 -7.26
N LYS A 90 14.13 3.62 -8.04
CA LYS A 90 13.37 2.43 -7.63
C LYS A 90 12.61 2.68 -6.33
N ARG A 91 11.86 3.78 -6.28
CA ARG A 91 11.17 4.24 -5.08
C ARG A 91 9.72 4.52 -5.38
N LEU A 92 8.85 3.78 -4.71
CA LEU A 92 7.44 4.15 -4.54
C LEU A 92 7.29 4.92 -3.22
N GLU A 93 6.70 6.11 -3.28
CA GLU A 93 6.40 6.95 -2.12
C GLU A 93 4.89 7.13 -1.98
N VAL A 94 4.39 6.91 -0.76
CA VAL A 94 2.99 7.15 -0.41
C VAL A 94 2.93 8.25 0.63
N ARG A 95 2.14 9.28 0.33
CA ARG A 95 1.89 10.42 1.20
C ARG A 95 0.40 10.52 1.48
N LEU A 96 0.07 10.81 2.73
CA LEU A 96 -1.30 10.94 3.21
C LEU A 96 -1.41 12.15 4.14
N CYS A 97 -2.48 12.93 3.98
CA CYS A 97 -2.92 13.98 4.90
C CYS A 97 -4.45 14.10 4.91
N TYR A 98 -4.97 14.88 5.87
CA TYR A 98 -6.32 15.43 5.81
C TYR A 98 -6.45 16.48 4.70
#